data_AF-A0A836PM63-F1
#
_entry.id   AF-A0A836PM63-F1
#
_cell.length_a   1.000
_cell.length_b   1.000
_cell.length_c   1.000
_cell.angle_alpha   90.00
_cell.angle_beta   90.00
_cell.angle_gamma   90.00
#
_symmetry.space_group_name_H-M   'P 1'
#
loop_
_entity.id
_entity.type
_entity.pdbx_description
1 polymer ?
#
loop_
_entity_poly.entity_id
_entity_poly.type
_entity_poly.pdbx_seq_one_letter_code
_entity_poly.pdbx_strand_id
1 'polypeptide(L)'
;MAEITVRSMAGSGQKLVAALTLGASDTLVYREGESINQTLMLNNVSGGALTPLILGVGTSVFPKQGLNGDEDVSAGHPMPSIGIGEIVLLKLDTIKGFLKGATSITVTGGDAMEATLLEYA
;
A
#
# COMPACT_ATOMS: atom_id res chain seq x y z
N MET A 1 -7.36 -0.92 14.29
CA MET A 1 -6.84 -0.35 13.04
C MET A 1 -5.87 0.73 13.43
N ALA A 2 -4.61 0.52 13.11
CA ALA A 2 -3.58 1.53 13.23
C ALA A 2 -3.46 2.26 11.88
N GLU A 3 -3.11 3.55 11.93
CA GLU A 3 -2.92 4.37 10.74
C GLU A 3 -1.42 4.46 10.43
N ILE A 4 -1.02 4.00 9.24
CA ILE A 4 0.38 4.13 8.80
C ILE A 4 0.60 5.58 8.35
N THR A 5 1.37 6.34 9.15
CA THR A 5 1.71 7.72 8.82
C THR A 5 2.77 7.81 7.72
N VAL A 6 2.55 8.66 6.73
CA VAL A 6 3.49 8.91 5.64
C VAL A 6 4.75 9.63 6.14
N ARG A 7 5.92 9.26 5.62
CA ARG A 7 7.20 9.92 5.90
C ARG A 7 7.88 10.41 4.63
N SER A 8 8.10 11.72 4.53
CA SER A 8 8.84 12.34 3.42
C SER A 8 10.31 11.94 3.43
N MET A 9 10.83 11.53 2.27
CA MET A 9 12.23 11.22 2.00
C MET A 9 12.99 12.38 1.34
N ALA A 10 12.36 13.55 1.16
CA ALA A 10 13.03 14.72 0.58
C ALA A 10 14.16 15.26 1.48
N GLY A 11 15.20 15.84 0.88
CA GLY A 11 16.38 16.39 1.59
C GLY A 11 17.58 15.44 1.62
N SER A 12 18.72 15.91 2.16
CA SER A 12 19.95 15.12 2.27
C SER A 12 20.11 14.46 3.64
N GLY A 13 20.78 13.30 3.67
CA GLY A 13 21.14 12.59 4.91
C GLY A 13 20.24 11.38 5.23
N GLN A 14 20.40 10.86 6.44
CA GLN A 14 19.62 9.74 6.96
C GLN A 14 18.31 10.24 7.59
N LYS A 15 17.23 9.47 7.48
CA LYS A 15 15.98 9.74 8.16
C LYS A 15 15.59 8.58 9.07
N LEU A 16 15.20 8.92 10.30
CA LEU A 16 14.57 7.97 11.19
C LEU A 16 13.15 7.72 10.68
N VAL A 17 12.84 6.45 10.45
CA VAL A 17 11.51 6.02 10.05
C VAL A 17 11.03 4.99 11.07
N ALA A 18 9.83 5.21 11.60
CA ALA A 18 9.18 4.27 12.50
C ALA A 18 8.37 3.28 11.68
N ALA A 19 8.62 1.99 11.87
CA ALA A 19 7.76 0.94 11.37
C ALA A 19 6.56 0.75 12.31
N LEU A 20 5.41 0.46 11.73
CA LEU A 20 4.18 0.15 12.45
C LEU A 20 3.90 -1.34 12.33
N THR A 21 3.73 -2.03 13.46
CA THR A 21 3.25 -3.42 13.44
C THR A 21 1.78 -3.41 13.02
N LEU A 22 1.49 -4.07 11.91
CA LEU A 22 0.17 -4.27 11.37
C LEU A 22 -0.61 -5.28 12.22
N GLY A 23 -1.90 -5.04 12.36
CA GLY A 23 -2.89 -6.03 12.74
C GLY A 23 -3.54 -6.68 11.52
N ALA A 24 -4.70 -7.29 11.72
CA ALA A 24 -5.43 -8.00 10.66
C ALA A 24 -5.94 -7.09 9.51
N SER A 25 -6.14 -5.80 9.79
CA SER A 25 -6.61 -4.80 8.82
C SER A 25 -6.20 -3.41 9.30
N ASP A 26 -5.41 -2.72 8.48
CA ASP A 26 -4.91 -1.38 8.77
C ASP A 26 -5.00 -0.49 7.56
N THR A 27 -5.07 0.82 7.81
CA THR A 27 -5.25 1.82 6.77
C THR A 27 -4.06 2.76 6.69
N LEU A 28 -3.80 3.25 5.49
CA LEU A 28 -2.85 4.31 5.24
C LEU A 28 -3.46 5.38 4.33
N VAL A 29 -2.98 6.61 4.48
CA VAL A 29 -3.43 7.72 3.65
C VAL A 29 -2.70 7.67 2.31
N TYR A 30 -3.48 7.58 1.23
CA TYR A 30 -2.99 7.60 -0.14
C TYR A 30 -3.31 8.94 -0.77
N ARG A 31 -2.29 9.61 -1.33
CA ARG A 31 -2.43 10.91 -1.98
C ARG A 31 -2.49 10.71 -3.49
N GLU A 32 -3.66 10.28 -3.97
CA GLU A 32 -3.86 10.06 -5.40
C GLU A 32 -3.62 11.35 -6.20
N GLY A 33 -2.85 11.25 -7.29
CA GLY A 33 -2.73 12.33 -8.27
C GLY A 33 -1.83 13.49 -7.85
N GLU A 34 -1.25 13.47 -6.65
CA GLU A 34 -0.13 14.35 -6.33
C GLU A 34 1.12 13.87 -7.08
N SER A 35 2.02 14.79 -7.47
CA SER A 35 3.30 14.45 -8.11
C SER A 35 4.31 13.84 -7.13
N ILE A 36 3.83 13.07 -6.16
CA ILE A 36 4.57 12.51 -5.05
C ILE A 36 4.53 10.99 -5.20
N ASN A 37 5.70 10.36 -5.33
CA ASN A 37 5.78 8.91 -5.42
C ASN A 37 5.72 8.32 -4.01
N GLN A 38 4.71 7.50 -3.74
CA GLN A 38 4.55 6.81 -2.46
C GLN A 38 5.02 5.34 -2.57
N THR A 39 5.87 4.90 -1.64
CA THR A 39 6.38 3.53 -1.55
C THR A 39 6.00 2.92 -0.21
N LEU A 40 5.24 1.83 -0.26
CA LEU A 40 4.91 1.01 0.90
C LEU A 40 5.97 -0.07 1.07
N MET A 41 6.65 -0.07 2.21
CA MET A 41 7.55 -1.14 2.63
C MET A 41 6.80 -2.05 3.61
N LEU A 42 6.82 -3.35 3.33
CA LEU A 42 6.29 -4.40 4.18
C LEU A 42 7.43 -5.35 4.56
N ASN A 43 7.63 -5.53 5.85
CA ASN A 43 8.63 -6.42 6.42
C ASN A 43 7.92 -7.55 7.18
N ASN A 44 8.10 -8.79 6.73
CA ASN A 44 7.50 -9.93 7.41
C ASN A 44 8.39 -10.41 8.55
N VAL A 45 8.14 -9.90 9.75
CA VAL A 45 8.81 -10.34 10.98
C VAL A 45 8.08 -11.50 11.69
N SER A 46 7.01 -12.02 11.08
CA SER A 46 6.16 -13.03 11.69
C SER A 46 6.74 -14.45 11.56
N GLY A 47 6.11 -15.42 12.23
CA GLY A 47 6.51 -16.84 12.21
C GLY A 47 6.11 -17.62 10.95
N GLY A 48 5.54 -16.98 9.93
CA GLY A 48 5.04 -17.65 8.73
C GLY A 48 5.07 -16.76 7.49
N ALA A 49 4.93 -17.37 6.31
CA ALA A 49 4.75 -16.60 5.09
C ALA A 49 3.36 -15.97 5.05
N LEU A 50 3.27 -14.73 4.59
CA LEU A 50 2.03 -13.96 4.54
C LEU A 50 1.79 -13.42 3.13
N THR A 51 0.53 -13.30 2.74
CA THR A 51 0.10 -12.80 1.43
C THR A 51 -0.83 -11.59 1.63
N PRO A 52 -0.27 -10.38 1.81
CA PRO A 52 -1.08 -9.19 2.01
C PRO A 52 -1.95 -8.86 0.80
N LEU A 53 -3.10 -8.25 1.05
CA LEU A 53 -3.95 -7.67 0.02
C LEU A 53 -3.99 -6.15 0.20
N ILE A 54 -3.74 -5.43 -0.90
CA ILE A 54 -3.76 -3.97 -0.93
C ILE A 54 -5.06 -3.52 -1.59
N LEU A 55 -5.93 -2.88 -0.83
CA LEU A 55 -7.25 -2.43 -1.30
C LEU A 55 -7.35 -0.91 -1.26
N GLY A 56 -7.64 -0.28 -2.41
CA GLY A 56 -8.03 1.13 -2.44
C GLY A 56 -9.44 1.32 -1.87
N VAL A 57 -9.59 2.25 -0.92
CA VAL A 57 -10.89 2.61 -0.33
C VAL A 57 -11.43 3.84 -1.05
N GLY A 58 -12.63 3.73 -1.60
CA GLY A 58 -13.26 4.78 -2.39
C GLY A 58 -14.08 4.18 -3.53
N THR A 59 -13.87 4.67 -4.74
CA THR A 59 -14.51 4.12 -5.95
C THR A 59 -13.74 2.90 -6.43
N SER A 60 -14.43 1.78 -6.65
CA SER A 60 -13.83 0.53 -7.14
C SER A 60 -14.18 0.20 -8.58
N VAL A 61 -15.07 0.97 -9.21
CA VAL A 61 -15.57 0.72 -10.57
C VAL A 61 -15.26 1.93 -11.44
N PHE A 62 -14.55 1.70 -12.54
CA PHE A 62 -14.12 2.77 -13.45
C PHE A 62 -14.49 2.48 -14.90
N PRO A 63 -14.92 3.49 -15.67
CA PRO A 63 -15.18 3.30 -17.08
C PRO A 63 -13.87 2.93 -17.79
N LYS A 64 -13.91 1.85 -18.58
CA LYS A 64 -12.77 1.39 -19.35
C LYS A 64 -12.66 2.21 -20.63
N GLN A 65 -11.72 3.16 -20.68
CA GLN A 65 -11.56 4.04 -21.85
C GLN A 65 -11.42 3.22 -23.14
N GLY A 66 -12.26 3.52 -24.13
CA GLY A 66 -12.22 2.88 -25.45
C GLY A 66 -12.91 1.51 -25.54
N LEU A 67 -13.56 1.04 -24.47
CA LEU A 67 -14.35 -0.20 -24.45
C LEU A 67 -15.74 0.08 -23.86
N ASN A 68 -16.76 -0.63 -24.34
CA ASN A 68 -18.07 -0.60 -23.68
C ASN A 68 -17.99 -1.49 -22.43
N GLY A 69 -17.90 -0.87 -21.26
CA GLY A 69 -17.94 -1.56 -19.97
C GLY A 69 -17.11 -0.86 -18.90
N ASP A 70 -17.36 -1.26 -17.66
CA ASP A 70 -16.61 -0.81 -16.49
C ASP A 70 -15.57 -1.86 -16.08
N GLU A 71 -14.46 -1.39 -15.52
CA GLU A 71 -13.46 -2.21 -14.85
C GLU A 71 -13.71 -2.15 -13.34
N ASP A 72 -13.89 -3.31 -12.71
CA ASP A 72 -14.05 -3.42 -11.26
C ASP A 72 -12.74 -3.91 -10.61
N VAL A 73 -12.20 -3.09 -9.71
CA VAL A 73 -10.99 -3.35 -8.93
C VAL A 73 -11.30 -3.59 -7.45
N SER A 74 -12.55 -3.85 -7.09
CA SER A 74 -13.01 -4.12 -5.71
C SER A 74 -12.30 -5.29 -5.04
N ALA A 75 -11.72 -6.20 -5.81
CA ALA A 75 -10.93 -7.32 -5.32
C ALA A 75 -9.55 -6.91 -4.76
N GLY A 76 -9.07 -5.70 -5.05
CA GLY A 76 -7.76 -5.21 -4.62
C GLY A 76 -6.58 -5.82 -5.38
N HIS A 77 -5.37 -5.39 -5.02
CA HIS A 77 -4.11 -5.90 -5.57
C HIS A 77 -3.52 -6.98 -4.65
N PRO A 78 -3.51 -8.25 -5.06
CA PRO A 78 -2.89 -9.32 -4.28
C PRO A 78 -1.37 -9.23 -4.33
N MET A 79 -0.71 -9.27 -3.17
CA MET A 79 0.74 -9.38 -3.11
C MET A 79 1.19 -10.84 -3.21
N PRO A 80 2.40 -11.10 -3.75
CA PRO A 80 3.00 -12.42 -3.66
C PRO A 80 3.22 -12.82 -2.20
N SER A 81 3.42 -14.12 -1.98
CA SER A 81 3.82 -14.62 -0.66
C SER A 81 5.15 -14.00 -0.23
N ILE A 82 5.16 -13.36 0.93
CA ILE A 82 6.33 -12.76 1.56
C ILE A 82 6.80 -13.72 2.63
N GLY A 83 7.98 -14.31 2.44
CA GLY A 83 8.61 -15.23 3.39
C GLY A 83 9.06 -14.53 4.67
N ILE A 84 9.47 -15.33 5.66
CA ILE A 84 9.92 -14.82 6.96
C ILE A 84 11.23 -14.05 6.78
N GLY A 85 11.30 -12.85 7.36
CA GLY A 85 12.44 -11.95 7.25
C GLY A 85 12.58 -11.28 5.88
N GLU A 86 11.65 -11.52 4.96
CA GLU A 86 11.63 -10.85 3.66
C GLU A 86 10.97 -9.48 3.76
N ILE A 87 11.51 -8.57 2.96
CA ILE A 87 11.04 -7.20 2.84
C ILE A 87 10.62 -6.97 1.39
N VAL A 88 9.41 -6.46 1.21
CA VAL A 88 8.90 -6.04 -0.10
C VAL A 88 8.67 -4.54 -0.10
N LEU A 89 9.13 -3.88 -1.16
CA LEU A 89 8.85 -2.49 -1.44
C LEU A 89 7.88 -2.41 -2.62
N LEU A 90 6.67 -1.93 -2.36
CA LEU A 90 5.62 -1.70 -3.34
C LEU A 90 5.53 -0.21 -3.64
N LYS A 91 5.90 0.18 -4.86
CA LYS A 91 5.64 1.54 -5.36
C LYS A 91 4.15 1.64 -5.69
N LEU A 92 3.42 2.52 -5.00
CA LEU A 92 1.97 2.63 -5.18
C LEU A 92 1.59 3.08 -6.61
N ASP A 93 2.47 3.83 -7.27
CA ASP A 93 2.29 4.25 -8.67
C ASP A 93 2.21 3.09 -9.66
N THR A 94 2.84 1.94 -9.36
CA THR A 94 2.78 0.77 -10.26
C THR A 94 1.44 0.06 -10.18
N ILE A 95 0.68 0.26 -9.09
CA ILE A 95 -0.65 -0.30 -8.88
C ILE A 95 -1.75 0.77 -8.91
N LYS A 96 -1.46 1.97 -9.43
CA LYS A 96 -2.39 3.11 -9.50
C LYS A 96 -3.75 2.79 -10.14
N GLY A 97 -3.85 1.75 -10.97
CA GLY A 97 -5.14 1.29 -11.50
C GLY A 97 -6.07 0.73 -10.42
N PHE A 98 -5.53 0.02 -9.44
CA PHE A 98 -6.27 -0.50 -8.28
C PHE A 98 -6.53 0.56 -7.20
N LEU A 99 -5.79 1.67 -7.26
CA LEU A 99 -5.87 2.78 -6.31
C LEU A 99 -6.56 4.00 -6.89
N LYS A 100 -7.12 3.88 -8.10
CA LYS A 100 -7.81 4.98 -8.75
C LYS A 100 -9.01 5.39 -7.90
N GLY A 101 -9.26 6.69 -7.75
CA GLY A 101 -10.31 7.22 -6.90
C GLY A 101 -10.19 6.87 -5.41
N ALA A 102 -9.08 6.29 -4.96
CA ALA A 102 -8.89 5.88 -3.59
C ALA A 102 -8.32 7.04 -2.75
N THR A 103 -8.92 7.31 -1.60
CA THR A 103 -8.43 8.32 -0.64
C THR A 103 -7.65 7.70 0.52
N SER A 104 -7.76 6.38 0.67
CA SER A 104 -6.99 5.58 1.62
C SER A 104 -6.78 4.18 1.05
N ILE A 105 -5.80 3.47 1.61
CA ILE A 105 -5.50 2.08 1.27
C ILE A 105 -5.64 1.25 2.52
N THR A 106 -6.33 0.12 2.42
CA THR A 106 -6.38 -0.91 3.45
C THR A 106 -5.40 -2.02 3.10
N VAL A 107 -4.57 -2.41 4.06
CA VAL A 107 -3.73 -3.60 4.01
C VAL A 107 -4.38 -4.68 4.86
N THR A 108 -4.73 -5.82 4.27
CA THR A 108 -5.27 -6.98 5.00
C THR A 108 -4.37 -8.20 4.83
N GLY A 109 -4.45 -9.17 5.75
CA GLY A 109 -3.64 -10.40 5.69
C GLY A 109 -2.15 -10.20 6.00
N GLY A 110 -1.77 -9.03 6.52
CA GLY A 110 -0.42 -8.69 6.95
C GLY A 110 -0.25 -8.67 8.48
N ASP A 111 -1.04 -9.45 9.22
CA ASP A 111 -1.01 -9.45 10.69
C ASP A 111 0.41 -9.74 11.22
N ALA A 112 0.88 -8.92 12.16
CA ALA A 112 2.22 -8.92 12.70
C ALA A 112 3.36 -8.56 11.71
N MET A 113 3.06 -8.10 10.50
CA MET A 113 4.07 -7.48 9.63
C MET A 113 4.40 -6.08 10.11
N GLU A 114 5.59 -5.61 9.80
CA GLU A 114 5.98 -4.22 9.98
C GLU A 114 5.79 -3.46 8.67
N ALA A 115 5.01 -2.37 8.71
CA ALA A 115 4.77 -1.51 7.56
C ALA A 115 5.39 -0.13 7.73
N THR A 116 5.82 0.45 6.62
CA THR A 116 6.35 1.81 6.55
C THR A 116 5.93 2.45 5.24
N LEU A 117 5.42 3.68 5.29
CA LEU A 117 5.04 4.44 4.09
C LEU A 117 6.00 5.61 3.87
N LEU A 118 6.71 5.56 2.76
CA LEU A 118 7.67 6.58 2.33
C LEU A 118 7.09 7.38 1.17
N GLU A 119 7.29 8.69 1.18
CA GLU A 119 6.93 9.55 0.05
C GLU A 119 8.16 10.31 -0.46
N TYR A 120 8.25 10.48 -1.78
CA TYR A 120 9.29 11.27 -2.42
C TYR A 120 8.65 12.22 -3.43
N ALA A 121 8.79 13.52 -3.16
CA ALA A 121 8.35 14.64 -3.99
C ALA A 121 9.55 15.24 -4.74
#